data_AF-A0A8C6I8Y4-F1
#
_entry.id   AF-A0A8C6I8Y4-F1
#
_cell.length_a   1.000
_cell.length_b   1.000
_cell.length_c   1.000
_cell.angle_alpha   90.00
_cell.angle_beta   90.00
_cell.angle_gamma   90.00
#
_symmetry.space_group_name_H-M   'P 1'
#
loop_
_entity.id
_entity.type
_entity.pdbx_description
1 polymer ?
#
loop_
_entity_poly.entity_id
_entity_poly.type
_entity_poly.pdbx_seq_one_letter_code
_entity_poly.pdbx_strand_id
1 'polypeptide(L)'
;MGVRYKKPKSQDIYLRLLVKLYRCLARWTNSTFNQAVLKRFFMSCTNRPPLSLSLMIRKMKLLGWENKSAVVVGMVTDDVRILEVPKLKAPGTPHSHTKPYVHSKGREFEHARSLRASQGYKN
;
A
#
# COMPACT_ATOMS: atom_id res chain seq x y z
N MET A 1 32.15 -2.94 -12.96
CA MET A 1 31.69 -1.59 -12.55
C MET A 1 30.27 -1.38 -13.08
N GLY A 2 29.28 -1.17 -12.21
CA GLY A 2 27.88 -1.04 -12.64
C GLY A 2 27.58 0.33 -13.26
N VAL A 3 26.93 0.36 -14.42
CA VAL A 3 26.54 1.60 -15.11
C VAL A 3 25.51 2.35 -14.26
N ARG A 4 25.85 3.56 -13.80
CA ARG A 4 24.94 4.42 -13.03
C ARG A 4 24.16 5.32 -13.99
N TYR A 5 22.85 5.10 -14.08
CA TYR A 5 21.96 5.97 -14.83
C TYR A 5 21.88 7.37 -14.18
N LYS A 6 22.10 8.42 -14.98
CA LYS A 6 22.01 9.83 -14.54
C LYS A 6 20.61 10.43 -14.73
N LYS A 7 19.77 9.83 -15.59
CA LYS A 7 18.40 10.26 -15.94
C LYS A 7 17.52 9.04 -16.23
N PRO A 8 16.18 9.13 -16.11
CA PRO A 8 15.32 8.02 -16.52
C PRO A 8 15.37 7.86 -18.05
N LYS A 9 15.27 6.62 -18.53
CA LYS A 9 15.15 6.34 -19.97
C LYS A 9 13.79 6.74 -20.54
N SER A 10 12.73 6.64 -19.72
CA SER A 10 11.37 6.96 -20.13
C SER A 10 11.19 8.44 -20.49
N GLN A 11 10.33 8.70 -21.49
CA GLN A 11 9.98 10.05 -21.92
C GLN A 11 8.76 10.63 -21.20
N ASP A 12 8.13 9.85 -20.30
CA ASP A 12 6.97 10.29 -19.50
C ASP A 12 7.26 11.60 -18.76
N ILE A 13 6.37 12.58 -18.97
CA ILE A 13 6.44 13.93 -18.41
C ILE A 13 6.29 13.88 -16.89
N TYR A 14 5.38 13.05 -16.35
CA TYR A 14 5.14 12.96 -14.91
C TYR A 14 6.35 12.39 -14.17
N LEU A 15 6.96 11.34 -14.72
CA LEU A 15 8.21 10.79 -14.18
C LEU A 15 9.33 11.83 -14.19
N ARG A 16 9.44 12.64 -15.25
CA ARG A 16 10.46 13.70 -15.34
C ARG A 16 10.23 14.81 -14.31
N LEU A 17 8.97 15.19 -14.04
CA LEU A 17 8.61 16.14 -12.99
C LEU A 17 8.96 15.61 -11.60
N LEU A 18 8.60 14.36 -11.29
CA LEU A 18 8.97 13.68 -10.04
C LEU A 18 10.49 13.63 -9.86
N VAL A 19 11.23 13.30 -10.91
CA VAL A 19 12.70 13.31 -10.88
C VAL A 19 13.25 14.72 -10.63
N LYS A 20 12.65 15.76 -11.21
CA LYS A 20 13.08 17.15 -10.97
C LYS A 20 12.89 17.54 -9.50
N LEU A 21 11.75 17.19 -8.90
CA LEU A 21 11.48 17.39 -7.48
C LEU A 21 12.48 16.65 -6.59
N TYR A 22 12.64 15.33 -6.79
CA TYR A 22 13.53 14.52 -5.95
C TYR A 22 15.02 14.81 -6.17
N ARG A 23 15.43 15.33 -7.34
CA ARG A 23 16.78 15.88 -7.53
C ARG A 23 17.02 17.12 -6.67
N CYS A 24 16.01 17.97 -6.53
CA CYS A 24 16.09 19.14 -5.68
C CYS A 24 16.19 18.72 -4.21
N LEU A 25 15.24 17.89 -3.76
CA LEU A 25 15.18 17.39 -2.40
C LEU A 25 16.46 16.65 -2.00
N ALA A 26 16.94 15.71 -2.83
CA ALA A 26 18.13 14.92 -2.52
C ALA A 26 19.42 15.76 -2.41
N ARG A 27 19.47 16.93 -3.07
CA ARG A 27 20.61 17.84 -2.99
C ARG A 27 20.58 18.71 -1.74
N TRP A 28 19.39 19.15 -1.32
CA TRP A 28 19.25 20.13 -0.24
C TRP A 28 19.07 19.51 1.15
N THR A 29 18.48 18.31 1.25
CA THR A 29 18.15 17.71 2.57
C THR A 29 19.17 16.68 3.07
N ASN A 30 20.17 16.29 2.26
CA ASN A 30 21.14 15.22 2.59
C ASN A 30 20.52 13.91 3.13
N SER A 31 19.24 13.64 2.85
CA SER A 31 18.53 12.45 3.32
C SER A 31 18.83 11.24 2.43
N THR A 32 19.23 10.13 3.04
CA THR A 32 19.47 8.84 2.37
C THR A 32 18.21 8.31 1.68
N PHE A 33 17.03 8.59 2.24
CA PHE A 33 15.73 8.22 1.67
C PHE A 33 15.52 8.88 0.30
N ASN A 34 15.73 10.20 0.21
CA ASN A 34 15.54 10.94 -1.04
C ASN A 34 16.51 10.49 -2.13
N GLN A 35 17.76 10.19 -1.75
CA GLN A 35 18.76 9.63 -2.66
C GLN A 35 18.35 8.23 -3.16
N ALA A 36 17.79 7.40 -2.28
CA ALA A 36 17.31 6.07 -2.63
C ALA A 36 16.10 6.12 -3.59
N VAL A 37 15.11 6.98 -3.30
CA VAL A 37 13.93 7.18 -4.16
C VAL A 37 14.34 7.70 -5.55
N LEU A 38 15.24 8.68 -5.60
CA LEU A 38 15.76 9.21 -6.87
C LEU A 38 16.50 8.14 -7.68
N LYS A 39 17.34 7.32 -7.03
CA LYS A 39 18.03 6.20 -7.68
C LYS A 39 17.03 5.19 -8.23
N ARG A 40 15.98 4.88 -7.46
CA ARG A 40 14.91 3.97 -7.89
C ARG A 40 14.23 4.50 -9.13
N PHE A 41 13.90 5.79 -9.25
CA PHE A 41 13.29 6.36 -10.46
C PHE A 41 14.09 6.18 -11.76
N PHE A 42 15.40 5.92 -11.70
CA PHE A 42 16.21 5.67 -12.89
C PHE A 42 16.32 4.19 -13.29
N MET A 43 15.85 3.26 -12.45
CA MET A 43 15.95 1.83 -12.71
C MET A 43 14.99 1.39 -13.84
N SER A 44 15.35 0.40 -14.66
CA SER A 44 14.43 -0.18 -15.65
C SER A 44 13.32 -0.99 -14.99
N CYS A 45 12.26 -1.33 -15.74
CA CYS A 45 11.16 -2.19 -15.26
C CYS A 45 11.66 -3.56 -14.79
N THR A 46 12.58 -4.19 -15.53
CA THR A 46 13.21 -5.46 -15.14
C THR A 46 13.90 -5.39 -13.78
N ASN A 47 14.47 -4.23 -13.44
CA ASN A 47 15.17 -4.02 -12.18
C ASN A 47 14.21 -3.60 -11.04
N ARG A 48 12.90 -3.48 -11.32
CA ARG A 48 11.86 -3.12 -10.36
C ARG A 48 10.72 -4.14 -10.46
N PRO A 49 10.91 -5.35 -9.90
CA PRO A 49 9.85 -6.34 -9.89
C PRO A 49 8.62 -5.78 -9.14
N PRO A 50 7.40 -6.14 -9.57
CA PRO A 50 6.19 -5.72 -8.88
C PRO A 50 6.18 -6.25 -7.44
N LEU A 51 5.72 -5.42 -6.51
CA LEU A 51 5.59 -5.80 -5.10
C LEU A 51 4.16 -6.24 -4.79
N SER A 52 3.98 -7.47 -4.31
CA SER A 52 2.67 -7.94 -3.89
C SER A 52 2.22 -7.32 -2.57
N LEU A 53 0.91 -7.10 -2.43
CA LEU A 53 0.32 -6.67 -1.16
C LEU A 53 0.64 -7.64 -0.01
N SER A 54 0.69 -8.95 -0.29
CA SER A 54 1.04 -9.98 0.69
C SER A 54 2.45 -9.79 1.24
N LEU A 55 3.42 -9.45 0.39
CA LEU A 55 4.79 -9.19 0.80
C LEU A 55 4.89 -7.90 1.63
N MET A 56 4.15 -6.85 1.24
CA MET A 56 4.10 -5.58 1.96
C MET A 56 3.51 -5.75 3.36
N ILE A 57 2.37 -6.45 3.49
CA ILE A 57 1.72 -6.75 4.77
C ILE A 57 2.66 -7.54 5.68
N ARG A 58 3.36 -8.56 5.15
CA ARG A 58 4.36 -9.32 5.92
C ARG A 58 5.49 -8.43 6.45
N LYS A 59 5.93 -7.44 5.67
CA LYS A 59 6.97 -6.48 6.11
C LYS A 59 6.47 -5.51 7.17
N MET A 60 5.23 -5.02 7.05
CA MET A 60 4.65 -4.08 8.02
C MET A 60 4.30 -4.74 9.36
N LYS A 61 4.03 -6.05 9.37
CA LYS A 61 3.81 -6.82 10.61
C LYS A 61 5.08 -7.13 11.41
N LEU A 62 6.27 -6.78 10.91
CA LEU A 62 7.52 -7.00 11.64
C LEU A 62 7.62 -6.04 12.85
N LEU A 63 8.23 -6.52 13.93
CA LEU A 63 8.44 -5.74 15.15
C LEU A 63 9.18 -4.43 14.84
N GLY A 64 8.64 -3.30 15.30
CA GLY A 64 9.22 -1.97 15.08
C GLY A 64 8.79 -1.27 13.77
N TRP A 65 7.76 -1.78 13.08
CA TRP A 65 7.21 -1.19 11.85
C TRP A 65 5.77 -0.68 11.99
N GLU A 66 5.20 -0.74 13.20
CA GLU A 66 3.79 -0.44 13.49
C GLU A 66 3.38 1.01 13.16
N ASN A 67 4.27 1.99 13.34
CA ASN A 67 4.01 3.41 13.08
C ASN A 67 4.73 3.96 11.83
N LYS A 68 5.21 3.08 10.94
CA LYS A 68 5.99 3.47 9.77
C LYS A 68 5.13 3.42 8.51
N SER A 69 5.28 4.44 7.66
CA SER A 69 4.69 4.46 6.34
C SER A 69 5.54 3.67 5.35
N ALA A 70 4.94 2.69 4.67
CA ALA A 70 5.59 1.96 3.59
C ALA A 70 5.55 2.77 2.29
N VAL A 71 6.72 3.02 1.69
CA VAL A 71 6.82 3.73 0.40
C VAL A 71 7.31 2.75 -0.68
N VAL A 72 6.49 2.56 -1.71
CA VAL A 72 6.82 1.74 -2.88
C VAL A 72 7.07 2.64 -4.09
N VAL A 73 8.19 2.42 -4.77
CA VAL A 73 8.55 3.11 -6.02
C VAL A 73 8.51 2.10 -7.16
N GLY A 74 7.30 1.79 -7.62
CA GLY A 74 7.06 0.76 -8.63
C GLY A 74 5.61 0.28 -8.61
N MET A 75 5.35 -0.79 -9.35
CA MET A 75 4.04 -1.41 -9.40
C MET A 75 3.75 -2.19 -8.12
N VAL A 76 2.53 -2.06 -7.60
CA VAL A 76 2.00 -2.87 -6.49
C VAL A 76 0.95 -3.81 -7.07
N THR A 77 1.10 -5.11 -6.83
CA THR A 77 0.16 -6.13 -7.31
C THR A 77 -0.79 -6.56 -6.20
N ASP A 78 -2.07 -6.66 -6.55
CA ASP A 78 -3.08 -7.24 -5.70
C ASP A 78 -2.89 -8.76 -5.57
N ASP A 79 -3.22 -9.32 -4.40
CA ASP A 79 -3.18 -10.74 -4.15
C ASP A 79 -4.52 -11.15 -3.57
N VAL A 80 -5.38 -11.69 -4.45
CA VAL A 80 -6.77 -12.07 -4.16
C VAL A 80 -6.90 -13.03 -2.97
N ARG A 81 -5.82 -13.72 -2.61
CA ARG A 81 -5.75 -14.61 -1.43
C ARG A 81 -5.85 -13.87 -0.10
N ILE A 82 -5.65 -12.56 -0.09
CA ILE A 82 -5.71 -11.73 1.12
C ILE A 82 -7.15 -11.26 1.32
N LEU A 83 -7.86 -11.91 2.25
CA LEU A 83 -9.24 -11.54 2.60
C LEU A 83 -9.33 -10.29 3.48
N GLU A 84 -8.29 -10.03 4.29
CA GLU A 84 -8.24 -8.90 5.21
C GLU A 84 -6.90 -8.15 5.03
N VAL A 85 -6.93 -7.06 4.27
CA VAL A 85 -5.84 -6.08 4.30
C VAL A 85 -5.95 -5.36 5.65
N PRO A 86 -4.91 -5.38 6.52
CA PRO A 86 -4.94 -4.73 7.82
C PRO A 86 -5.53 -3.33 7.69
N LYS A 87 -6.67 -3.12 8.35
CA LYS A 87 -7.45 -1.94 8.04
C LYS A 87 -6.98 -0.74 8.85
N LEU A 88 -6.69 0.29 8.09
CA LEU A 88 -7.02 1.66 8.45
C LEU A 88 -8.57 1.74 8.63
N LYS A 89 -9.07 1.54 9.87
CA LYS A 89 -10.48 1.56 10.41
C LYS A 89 -11.61 0.76 9.70
N ALA A 90 -12.22 -0.22 10.41
CA ALA A 90 -13.03 -1.37 9.91
C ALA A 90 -14.55 -1.37 10.19
N PRO A 91 -15.35 -2.16 9.41
CA PRO A 91 -16.74 -2.51 9.77
C PRO A 91 -16.77 -3.39 11.01
N GLY A 92 -17.79 -3.23 11.86
CA GLY A 92 -18.02 -4.04 13.05
C GLY A 92 -17.51 -3.44 14.36
N THR A 93 -16.84 -2.28 14.35
CA THR A 93 -16.68 -1.48 15.58
C THR A 93 -18.04 -0.93 16.02
N PRO A 94 -18.28 -0.75 17.34
CA PRO A 94 -19.51 -0.11 17.82
C PRO A 94 -19.71 1.22 17.10
N HIS A 95 -20.90 1.45 16.53
CA HIS A 95 -21.25 2.62 15.70
C HIS A 95 -20.60 2.70 14.30
N SER A 96 -20.03 1.62 13.78
CA SER A 96 -19.50 1.63 12.40
C SER A 96 -20.59 1.28 11.37
N HIS A 97 -20.74 2.14 10.37
CA HIS A 97 -21.70 1.95 9.26
C HIS A 97 -21.10 1.21 8.05
N THR A 98 -19.90 0.64 8.18
CA THR A 98 -19.28 -0.05 7.05
C THR A 98 -20.02 -1.39 6.83
N LYS A 99 -20.43 -1.69 5.59
CA LYS A 99 -21.13 -2.94 5.26
C LYS A 99 -20.13 -4.10 5.23
N PRO A 100 -20.46 -5.27 5.82
CA PRO A 100 -19.56 -6.40 5.78
C PRO A 100 -19.57 -7.03 4.38
N TYR A 101 -18.40 -7.50 3.94
CA TYR A 101 -18.24 -8.10 2.63
C TYR A 101 -18.55 -9.60 2.73
N VAL A 102 -19.54 -10.05 1.95
CA VAL A 102 -19.99 -11.44 1.95
C VAL A 102 -20.05 -11.92 0.50
N HIS A 103 -19.50 -13.11 0.25
CA HIS A 103 -19.44 -13.73 -1.07
C HIS A 103 -20.82 -14.08 -1.65
N SER A 104 -21.79 -14.40 -0.79
CA SER A 104 -23.19 -14.68 -1.15
C SER A 104 -24.14 -13.75 -0.40
N LYS A 105 -25.31 -13.46 -0.99
CA LYS A 105 -26.37 -12.65 -0.37
C LYS A 105 -27.59 -13.52 -0.07
N GLY A 106 -28.15 -13.38 1.13
CA GLY A 106 -29.35 -14.11 1.55
C GLY A 106 -29.69 -13.86 3.02
N ARG A 107 -30.89 -14.29 3.45
CA ARG A 107 -31.40 -14.07 4.81
C ARG A 107 -30.51 -14.67 5.91
N GLU A 108 -29.76 -15.72 5.56
CA GLU A 108 -28.87 -16.47 6.46
C GLU A 108 -27.43 -15.94 6.47
N PHE A 109 -27.05 -15.14 5.47
CA PHE A 109 -25.69 -14.64 5.31
C PHE A 109 -25.54 -13.24 5.94
N GLU A 110 -24.93 -13.21 7.13
CA GLU A 110 -24.58 -11.99 7.89
C GLU A 110 -25.72 -10.97 8.04
N HIS A 111 -26.92 -11.44 8.42
CA HIS A 111 -28.06 -10.58 8.72
C HIS A 111 -28.70 -10.86 10.09
N ALA A 112 -28.11 -11.73 10.91
CA ALA A 112 -28.73 -12.28 12.12
C ALA A 112 -28.25 -11.61 13.43
N ARG A 113 -27.33 -12.25 14.16
CA ARG A 113 -26.81 -11.75 15.45
C ARG A 113 -25.98 -10.49 15.23
N SER A 114 -25.97 -9.55 16.18
CA SER A 114 -25.27 -8.24 16.14
C SER A 114 -25.84 -7.17 15.18
N LEU A 115 -26.74 -7.52 14.26
CA LEU A 115 -27.36 -6.58 13.30
C LEU A 115 -28.83 -6.30 13.59
N ARG A 116 -29.49 -7.16 14.39
CA ARG A 116 -30.90 -7.03 14.79
C ARG A 116 -31.00 -7.01 16.31
N ALA A 117 -31.79 -6.08 16.85
CA ALA A 117 -32.04 -6.00 18.29
C ALA A 117 -32.71 -7.28 18.84
N SER A 118 -33.49 -7.98 18.01
CA SER A 118 -34.19 -9.21 18.39
C SER A 118 -33.30 -10.46 18.48
N GLN A 119 -32.02 -10.36 18.13
CA GLN A 119 -31.07 -11.48 18.09
C GLN A 119 -29.85 -11.17 18.97
N GLY A 120 -30.09 -10.99 20.28
CA GLY A 120 -29.06 -10.81 21.31
C GLY A 120 -28.73 -9.34 21.61
N TYR A 121 -28.02 -8.67 20.71
CA TYR A 121 -27.68 -7.24 20.81
C TYR A 121 -27.46 -6.67 19.40
N LYS A 122 -27.44 -5.35 19.26
CA LYS A 122 -27.17 -4.66 17.99
C LYS A 122 -25.98 -3.70 18.15
N ASN A 123 -25.00 -3.80 17.25
CA ASN A 123 -23.84 -2.91 17.16
C ASN A 123 -24.17 -1.57 16.51
#